data_AF-A0A9P6T1U6-F1
#
_entry.id   AF-A0A9P6T1U6-F1
#
_cell.length_a   1.000
_cell.length_b   1.000
_cell.length_c   1.000
_cell.angle_alpha   90.00
_cell.angle_beta   90.00
_cell.angle_gamma   90.00
#
_symmetry.space_group_name_H-M   'P 1'
#
loop_
_entity.id
_entity.type
_entity.pdbx_description
1 polymer ?
#
loop_
_entity_poly.entity_id
_entity_poly.type
_entity_poly.pdbx_seq_one_letter_code
_entity_poly.pdbx_strand_id
1 'polypeptide(L)'
;MLHLLGVNLPDQKLVQYALPLFYGIGQKTSVKILAALSIHKSCKIADLSEPQVNQLSTLLSDMKIESDLRKQIRANIMHHRSIGSYVGRRHAMGLPVRGQNTKNNAKTARRLNGRWLKAEKKEYSSLARSIIPSPSSPFENFFTRKWF
;
A
#
# COMPACT_ATOMS: atom_id res chain seq x y z
N MET A 1 -3.03 -22.79 14.08
CA MET A 1 -2.76 -21.57 13.29
C MET A 1 -4.06 -20.80 13.21
N LEU A 2 -4.08 -19.55 13.66
CA LEU A 2 -5.29 -18.74 13.61
C LEU A 2 -5.29 -17.86 12.36
N HIS A 3 -6.29 -18.01 11.50
CA HIS A 3 -6.49 -17.16 10.34
C HIS A 3 -7.58 -16.13 10.65
N LEU A 4 -7.25 -14.84 10.57
CA LEU A 4 -8.16 -13.77 10.93
C LEU A 4 -8.03 -12.62 9.93
N LEU A 5 -9.15 -12.23 9.30
CA LEU A 5 -9.24 -11.16 8.31
C LEU A 5 -8.17 -11.20 7.20
N GLY A 6 -7.83 -12.41 6.72
CA GLY A 6 -6.84 -12.59 5.65
C GLY A 6 -5.38 -12.62 6.12
N VAL A 7 -5.10 -12.52 7.42
CA VAL A 7 -3.75 -12.59 8.00
C VAL A 7 -3.60 -13.84 8.86
N ASN A 8 -2.46 -14.52 8.70
CA ASN A 8 -2.08 -15.67 9.50
C ASN A 8 -1.37 -15.24 10.78
N LEU A 9 -1.96 -15.56 11.93
CA LEU A 9 -1.38 -15.31 13.24
C LEU A 9 -0.75 -16.60 13.78
N PRO A 10 0.53 -16.58 14.17
CA PRO A 10 1.22 -17.77 14.69
C PRO A 10 0.81 -18.05 16.15
N ASP A 11 0.41 -19.29 16.43
CA ASP A 11 -0.22 -19.68 17.70
C ASP A 11 0.64 -19.43 18.94
N GLN A 12 1.96 -19.56 18.81
CA GLN A 12 2.91 -19.43 19.91
C GLN A 12 3.15 -17.98 20.35
N LYS A 13 2.76 -16.99 19.54
CA LYS A 13 2.94 -15.58 19.88
C LYS A 13 1.86 -15.11 20.84
N LEU A 14 2.24 -14.16 21.70
CA LEU A 14 1.29 -13.44 22.53
C LEU A 14 0.37 -12.58 21.65
N VAL A 15 -0.91 -12.54 22.01
CA VAL A 15 -1.92 -11.78 21.25
C VAL A 15 -1.51 -10.32 21.10
N GLN A 16 -0.93 -9.73 22.15
CA GLN A 16 -0.44 -8.35 22.15
C GLN A 16 0.54 -8.05 20.99
N TYR A 17 1.46 -8.96 20.71
CA TYR A 17 2.49 -8.79 19.68
C TYR A 17 2.05 -9.32 18.32
N ALA A 18 1.01 -10.17 18.28
CA ALA A 18 0.47 -10.66 17.04
C ALA A 18 -0.48 -9.67 16.36
N LEU A 19 -1.27 -8.90 17.13
CA LEU A 19 -2.18 -7.88 16.56
C LEU A 19 -1.47 -6.80 15.72
N PRO A 20 -0.27 -6.31 16.08
CA PRO A 20 0.49 -5.37 15.24
C PRO A 20 0.96 -5.92 13.89
N LEU A 21 0.75 -7.22 13.58
CA LEU A 21 0.97 -7.74 12.23
C LEU A 21 -0.04 -7.14 11.24
N PHE A 22 -1.23 -6.76 11.72
CA PHE A 22 -2.20 -6.02 10.93
C PHE A 22 -1.74 -4.58 10.70
N TYR A 23 -1.75 -4.15 9.44
CA TYR A 23 -1.44 -2.78 9.07
C TYR A 23 -2.48 -1.81 9.65
N GLY A 24 -2.00 -0.83 10.42
CA GLY A 24 -2.82 0.15 11.13
C GLY A 24 -2.95 -0.11 12.63
N ILE A 25 -2.58 -1.31 13.10
CA ILE A 25 -2.56 -1.64 14.52
C ILE A 25 -1.12 -1.51 15.05
N GLY A 26 -0.96 -0.77 16.14
CA GLY A 26 0.31 -0.66 16.86
C GLY A 26 0.19 -1.21 18.27
N GLN A 27 1.26 -1.06 19.06
CA GLN A 27 1.30 -1.54 20.44
C GLN A 27 0.21 -0.92 21.32
N LYS A 28 0.00 0.40 21.20
CA LYS A 28 -0.99 1.12 22.02
C LYS A 28 -2.42 0.67 21.72
N THR A 29 -2.76 0.47 20.44
CA THR A 29 -4.10 0.02 20.05
C THR A 29 -4.32 -1.45 20.41
N SER A 30 -3.29 -2.30 20.24
CA SER A 30 -3.32 -3.69 20.69
C SER A 30 -3.65 -3.82 22.18
N VAL A 31 -2.98 -3.05 23.05
CA VAL A 31 -3.28 -3.05 24.50
C VAL A 31 -4.71 -2.58 24.80
N LYS A 32 -5.23 -1.60 24.05
CA LYS A 32 -6.63 -1.15 24.19
C LYS A 32 -7.63 -2.22 23.78
N ILE A 33 -7.37 -2.94 22.68
CA ILE A 33 -8.21 -4.05 22.22
C ILE A 33 -8.25 -5.16 23.27
N LEU A 34 -7.09 -5.54 23.81
CA LEU A 34 -7.01 -6.56 24.87
C LEU A 34 -7.76 -6.15 26.12
N ALA A 35 -7.65 -4.87 26.53
CA ALA A 35 -8.39 -4.34 27.67
C ALA A 35 -9.90 -4.34 27.44
N ALA A 36 -10.37 -4.03 26.23
CA ALA A 36 -11.79 -4.04 25.88
C ALA A 36 -12.40 -5.46 25.89
N LEU A 37 -11.60 -6.47 25.53
CA LEU A 37 -12.00 -7.88 25.50
C LEU A 37 -11.69 -8.63 26.82
N SER A 38 -11.18 -7.92 27.83
CA SER A 38 -10.74 -8.51 29.10
C SER A 38 -9.74 -9.67 28.95
N ILE A 39 -8.86 -9.60 27.94
CA ILE A 39 -7.83 -10.62 27.67
C ILE A 39 -6.54 -10.21 28.37
N HIS A 40 -5.91 -11.16 29.07
CA HIS A 40 -4.63 -10.92 29.74
C HIS A 40 -3.47 -10.73 28.74
N LYS A 41 -2.51 -9.86 29.05
CA LYS A 41 -1.39 -9.52 28.16
C LYS A 41 -0.45 -10.70 27.84
N SER A 42 -0.35 -11.66 28.76
CA SER A 42 0.46 -12.88 28.58
C SER A 42 -0.28 -14.01 27.86
N CYS A 43 -1.52 -13.80 27.43
CA CYS A 43 -2.29 -14.79 26.69
C CYS A 43 -1.66 -15.02 25.31
N LYS A 44 -1.48 -16.29 24.93
CA LYS A 44 -1.08 -16.69 23.58
C LYS A 44 -2.29 -16.81 22.68
N ILE A 45 -2.06 -16.78 21.38
CA ILE A 45 -3.13 -16.98 20.39
C ILE A 45 -3.75 -18.37 20.52
N ALA A 46 -2.95 -19.39 20.86
CA ALA A 46 -3.42 -20.75 21.09
C ALA A 46 -4.45 -20.84 22.24
N ASP A 47 -4.37 -19.93 23.22
CA ASP A 47 -5.17 -19.98 24.45
C ASP A 47 -6.47 -19.17 24.31
N LEU A 48 -6.74 -18.57 23.14
CA LEU A 48 -7.96 -17.82 22.89
C LEU A 48 -9.15 -18.75 22.71
N SER A 49 -10.23 -18.47 23.45
CA SER A 49 -11.50 -19.15 23.26
C SER A 49 -12.21 -18.68 21.99
N GLU A 50 -12.98 -19.55 21.35
CA GLU A 50 -13.80 -19.22 20.17
C GLU A 50 -14.65 -17.94 20.32
N PRO A 51 -15.39 -17.70 21.42
CA PRO A 51 -16.15 -16.46 21.58
C PRO A 51 -15.24 -15.21 21.61
N GLN A 52 -14.06 -15.29 22.23
CA GLN A 52 -13.10 -14.18 22.23
C GLN A 52 -12.54 -13.90 20.84
N VAL A 53 -12.31 -14.95 20.04
CA VAL A 53 -11.89 -14.82 18.64
C VAL A 53 -12.99 -14.12 17.83
N ASN A 54 -14.25 -14.48 18.02
CA ASN A 54 -15.38 -13.85 17.34
C ASN A 54 -15.52 -12.37 17.73
N GLN A 55 -15.44 -12.05 19.02
CA GLN A 55 -15.47 -10.67 19.50
C GLN A 55 -14.31 -9.83 18.95
N LEU A 56 -13.10 -10.42 18.91
CA LEU A 56 -11.93 -9.79 18.31
C LEU A 56 -12.15 -9.52 16.81
N SER A 57 -12.73 -10.48 16.08
CA SER A 57 -13.03 -10.32 14.66
C SER A 57 -14.03 -9.19 14.39
N THR A 58 -15.11 -9.10 15.18
CA THR A 58 -16.10 -8.02 15.06
C THR A 58 -15.45 -6.67 15.33
N LEU A 59 -14.70 -6.53 16.43
CA LEU A 59 -14.04 -5.28 16.77
C LEU A 59 -13.02 -4.84 15.71
N LEU A 60 -12.27 -5.79 15.14
CA LEU A 60 -11.31 -5.50 14.08
C LEU A 60 -11.98 -5.10 12.77
N SER A 61 -13.16 -5.64 12.47
CA SER A 61 -13.92 -5.31 11.27
C SER A 61 -14.48 -3.88 11.31
N ASP A 62 -14.83 -3.38 12.50
CA ASP A 62 -15.29 -2.00 12.68
C ASP A 62 -14.16 -0.96 12.53
N MET A 63 -12.90 -1.40 12.70
CA MET A 63 -11.74 -0.52 12.58
C MET A 63 -11.26 -0.38 11.13
N LYS A 64 -10.79 0.82 10.77
CA LYS A 64 -10.13 1.07 9.48
C LYS A 64 -8.73 0.47 9.47
N ILE A 65 -8.61 -0.79 9.07
CA ILE A 65 -7.34 -1.53 9.00
C ILE A 65 -6.98 -1.97 7.57
N GLU A 66 -5.75 -2.44 7.40
CA GLU A 66 -5.26 -3.07 6.17
C GLU A 66 -5.55 -2.30 4.88
N SER A 67 -6.43 -2.84 4.03
CA SER A 67 -6.65 -2.35 2.68
C SER A 67 -7.27 -0.96 2.69
N ASP A 68 -8.18 -0.69 3.63
CA ASP A 68 -8.93 0.55 3.66
C ASP A 68 -8.09 1.70 4.17
N LEU A 69 -7.26 1.47 5.18
CA LEU A 69 -6.27 2.46 5.62
C LEU A 69 -5.26 2.76 4.52
N ARG A 70 -4.79 1.74 3.78
CA ARG A 70 -3.89 1.93 2.63
C ARG A 70 -4.54 2.69 1.49
N LYS A 71 -5.82 2.46 1.21
CA LYS A 71 -6.60 3.20 0.20
C LYS A 71 -6.75 4.66 0.61
N GLN A 72 -7.09 4.93 1.87
CA GLN A 72 -7.22 6.29 2.39
C GLN A 72 -5.90 7.08 2.27
N ILE A 73 -4.77 6.48 2.67
CA ILE A 73 -3.46 7.12 2.54
C ILE A 73 -3.12 7.41 1.06
N ARG A 74 -3.43 6.47 0.16
CA ARG A 74 -3.24 6.67 -1.29
C ARG A 74 -4.12 7.80 -1.82
N ALA A 75 -5.39 7.85 -1.42
CA ALA A 75 -6.33 8.90 -1.80
C ALA A 75 -5.82 10.28 -1.36
N ASN A 76 -5.29 10.40 -0.14
CA ASN A 76 -4.71 11.65 0.35
C ASN A 76 -3.52 12.12 -0.51
N ILE A 77 -2.63 11.20 -0.89
CA ILE A 77 -1.48 11.53 -1.77
C ILE A 77 -1.96 11.89 -3.19
N MET A 78 -2.98 11.19 -3.70
CA MET A 78 -3.58 11.52 -5.00
C MET A 78 -4.23 12.89 -5.00
N HIS A 79 -4.91 13.26 -3.92
CA HIS A 79 -5.49 14.58 -3.74
C HIS A 79 -4.41 15.68 -3.74
N HIS A 80 -3.30 15.49 -3.02
CA HIS A 80 -2.17 16.42 -3.09
C HIS A 80 -1.57 16.54 -4.49
N ARG A 81 -1.61 15.47 -5.29
CA ARG A 81 -1.13 15.46 -6.67
C ARG A 81 -2.11 16.16 -7.62
N SER A 82 -3.41 15.94 -7.49
CA SER A 82 -4.42 16.56 -8.35
C SER A 82 -4.44 18.09 -8.18
N ILE A 83 -4.25 18.56 -6.95
CA ILE A 83 -4.11 20.00 -6.64
C ILE A 83 -2.81 20.59 -7.22
N GLY A 84 -1.79 19.77 -7.49
CA GLY A 84 -0.48 20.26 -7.95
C GLY A 84 0.44 20.79 -6.84
N SER A 85 0.14 20.47 -5.57
CA SER A 85 0.95 20.86 -4.42
C SER A 85 2.41 20.39 -4.52
N TYR A 86 3.32 21.04 -3.76
CA TYR A 86 4.72 20.62 -3.67
C TYR A 86 4.84 19.14 -3.28
N VAL A 87 4.10 18.72 -2.24
CA VAL A 87 4.07 17.34 -1.73
C VAL A 87 3.71 16.35 -2.83
N GLY A 88 2.63 16.62 -3.58
CA GLY A 88 2.18 15.77 -4.69
C GLY A 88 3.25 15.62 -5.78
N ARG A 89 3.91 16.72 -6.18
CA ARG A 89 5.00 16.70 -7.17
C ARG A 89 6.19 15.87 -6.68
N ARG A 90 6.60 16.00 -5.42
CA ARG A 90 7.72 15.23 -4.84
C ARG A 90 7.39 13.74 -4.77
N HIS A 91 6.17 13.36 -4.40
CA HIS A 91 5.73 11.96 -4.43
C HIS A 91 5.73 11.39 -5.86
N ALA A 92 5.28 12.14 -6.86
CA ALA A 92 5.29 11.70 -8.26
C ALA A 92 6.72 11.52 -8.80
N MET A 93 7.65 12.39 -8.42
CA MET A 93 9.07 12.30 -8.80
C MET A 93 9.85 11.25 -8.00
N GLY A 94 9.28 10.71 -6.91
CA GLY A 94 9.98 9.80 -6.00
C GLY A 94 11.06 10.49 -5.17
N LEU A 95 10.89 11.77 -4.85
CA LEU A 95 11.86 12.54 -4.06
C LEU A 95 11.40 12.67 -2.60
N PRO A 96 12.32 13.01 -1.68
CA PRO A 96 11.95 13.36 -0.31
C PRO A 96 10.99 14.56 -0.28
N VAL A 97 10.06 14.52 0.67
CA VAL A 97 8.89 15.41 0.75
C VAL A 97 9.04 16.46 1.85
N ARG A 98 9.79 16.17 2.92
CA ARG A 98 9.89 17.03 4.12
C ARG A 98 11.12 17.94 4.05
N GLY A 99 11.41 18.51 2.88
CA GLY A 99 12.51 19.45 2.69
C GLY A 99 13.92 18.86 2.83
N GLN A 100 14.07 17.53 2.76
CA GLN A 100 15.39 16.91 2.89
C GLN A 100 16.28 17.13 1.66
N ASN A 101 17.59 17.24 1.88
CA ASN A 101 18.60 17.38 0.83
C ASN A 101 18.63 16.16 -0.12
N THR A 102 18.74 16.42 -1.42
CA THR A 102 18.69 15.37 -2.48
C THR A 102 20.00 15.14 -3.22
N LYS A 103 21.05 15.91 -2.91
CA LYS A 103 22.33 15.86 -3.63
C LYS A 103 23.00 14.48 -3.53
N ASN A 104 23.08 13.93 -2.32
CA ASN A 104 23.81 12.68 -2.06
C ASN A 104 22.86 11.53 -1.64
N ASN A 105 22.00 11.76 -0.64
CA ASN A 105 21.28 10.70 0.06
C ASN A 105 19.75 10.81 -0.12
N ALA A 106 19.22 10.20 -1.17
CA ALA A 106 17.76 10.13 -1.43
C ALA A 106 17.28 8.73 -1.88
N LYS A 107 18.10 7.68 -1.68
CA LYS A 107 17.86 6.33 -2.24
C LYS A 107 16.54 5.71 -1.75
N THR A 108 16.26 5.77 -0.45
CA THR A 108 15.04 5.19 0.14
C THR A 108 13.77 5.86 -0.39
N ALA A 109 13.78 7.19 -0.48
CA ALA A 109 12.67 7.97 -1.04
C ALA A 109 12.46 7.61 -2.52
N ARG A 110 13.53 7.56 -3.33
CA ARG A 110 13.45 7.17 -4.75
C ARG A 110 12.87 5.78 -4.97
N ARG A 111 13.15 4.84 -4.05
CA ARG A 111 12.65 3.47 -4.10
C ARG A 111 11.19 3.34 -3.68
N LEU A 112 10.78 4.05 -2.63
CA LEU A 112 9.47 3.83 -1.98
C LEU A 112 8.43 4.87 -2.38
N ASN A 113 8.81 6.15 -2.51
CA ASN A 113 7.87 7.23 -2.80
C ASN A 113 7.35 7.10 -4.23
N GLY A 114 6.02 7.05 -4.37
CA GLY A 114 5.36 7.02 -5.67
C GLY A 114 5.57 5.72 -6.46
N ARG A 115 6.07 4.64 -5.85
CA ARG A 115 6.20 3.33 -6.51
C ARG A 115 4.88 2.87 -7.14
N TRP A 116 3.78 3.05 -6.41
CA TRP A 116 2.43 2.71 -6.85
C TRP A 116 1.91 3.63 -7.96
N LEU A 117 2.28 4.92 -7.94
CA LEU A 117 1.93 5.89 -9.00
C LEU A 117 2.59 5.55 -10.35
N LYS A 118 3.81 5.02 -10.32
CA LYS A 118 4.56 4.65 -11.53
C LYS A 118 4.00 3.38 -12.17
N ALA A 119 3.49 2.45 -11.37
CA ALA A 119 2.84 1.23 -11.86
C ALA A 119 1.58 1.56 -12.68
N GLU A 120 0.70 2.41 -12.14
CA GLU A 120 -0.51 2.87 -12.83
C GLU A 120 -0.18 3.57 -14.16
N LYS A 121 0.81 4.48 -14.18
CA LYS A 121 1.19 5.20 -15.42
C LYS A 121 1.68 4.25 -16.53
N LYS A 122 2.30 3.12 -16.16
CA LYS A 122 2.76 2.11 -17.12
C LYS A 122 1.58 1.39 -17.77
N GLU A 123 0.58 1.01 -16.99
CA GLU A 123 -0.65 0.35 -17.47
C GLU A 123 -1.43 1.23 -18.45
N TYR A 124 -1.69 2.49 -18.11
CA TYR A 124 -2.35 3.44 -19.02
C TYR A 124 -1.53 3.69 -20.29
N SER A 125 -0.21 3.79 -20.19
CA SER A 125 0.65 4.00 -21.36
C SER A 125 0.67 2.80 -22.29
N SER A 126 0.62 1.56 -21.77
CA SER A 126 0.50 0.36 -22.59
C SER A 126 -0.86 0.25 -23.28
N LEU A 127 -1.95 0.58 -22.57
CA LEU A 127 -3.31 0.57 -23.12
C LEU A 127 -3.49 1.66 -24.20
N ALA A 128 -2.92 2.85 -23.99
CA ALA A 128 -2.94 3.92 -25.00
C ALA A 128 -2.12 3.54 -26.25
N ARG A 129 -1.02 2.80 -26.09
CA ARG A 129 -0.17 2.34 -27.21
C ARG A 129 -0.83 1.26 -28.08
N SER A 130 -1.77 0.50 -27.54
CA SER A 130 -2.56 -0.47 -28.33
C SER A 130 -3.73 0.18 -29.08
N ILE A 131 -4.12 1.40 -28.71
CA ILE A 131 -5.27 2.11 -29.31
C ILE A 131 -4.81 3.09 -30.41
N ILE A 132 -3.62 3.66 -30.28
CA ILE A 132 -3.06 4.59 -31.26
C ILE A 132 -2.34 3.76 -32.34
N PRO A 133 -2.80 3.72 -33.61
CA PRO A 133 -2.02 3.11 -34.67
C PRO A 133 -0.66 3.81 -34.74
N SER A 134 0.42 3.04 -34.91
CA SER A 134 1.75 3.60 -35.13
C SER A 134 1.65 4.68 -36.20
N PRO A 135 2.22 5.89 -36.01
CA PRO A 135 2.27 6.86 -37.09
C PRO A 135 3.01 6.18 -38.24
N SER A 136 2.28 5.81 -39.30
CA SER A 136 2.88 5.33 -40.53
C SER A 136 3.76 6.47 -41.01
N SER A 137 5.06 6.28 -40.89
CA SER A 137 6.02 7.26 -41.35
C SER A 137 5.73 7.51 -42.84
N PRO A 138 5.59 8.77 -43.30
CA PRO A 138 5.47 9.04 -44.74
C PRO A 138 6.65 8.50 -45.55
N PHE A 139 7.75 8.12 -44.89
CA PHE A 139 8.97 7.59 -45.48
C PHE A 139 9.07 6.05 -45.51
N GLU A 140 8.13 5.30 -44.91
CA GLU A 140 8.21 3.82 -44.90
C GLU A 140 8.02 3.20 -46.30
N ASN A 141 7.39 3.92 -47.23
CA ASN A 141 7.18 3.48 -48.61
C ASN A 141 8.30 3.89 -49.59
N PHE A 142 9.38 4.52 -49.11
CA PHE A 142 10.46 4.99 -50.00
C PHE A 142 11.44 3.86 -50.37
N PHE A 143 11.63 2.87 -49.49
CA PHE A 143 12.60 1.78 -49.69
C PHE A 143 12.01 0.50 -50.31
N THR A 144 10.70 0.41 -50.52
CA THR A 144 10.02 -0.78 -51.08
C THR A 144 9.67 -0.66 -52.57
N ARG A 145 10.06 0.43 -53.23
CA ARG A 145 10.02 0.50 -54.71
C ARG A 145 11.24 -0.21 -55.28
N LYS A 146 11.11 -1.53 -55.48
CA LYS A 146 11.93 -2.28 -56.45
C LYS A 146 11.82 -1.58 -57.81
N TRP A 147 12.92 -1.03 -58.29
CA TRP A 147 13.07 -0.71 -59.71
C TRP A 147 13.50 -1.99 -60.42
N PHE A 148 12.61 -2.49 -61.29
CA PHE A 148 12.74 -3.67 -62.17
C PHE A 148 12.85 -5.05 -61.49
#